data_AF-A0A935KM70-F1
#
_entry.id   AF-A0A935KM70-F1
#
_cell.length_a   1.000
_cell.length_b   1.000
_cell.length_c   1.000
_cell.angle_alpha   90.00
_cell.angle_beta   90.00
_cell.angle_gamma   90.00
#
_symmetry.space_group_name_H-M   'P 1'
#
loop_
_entity.id
_entity.type
_entity.pdbx_description
1 polymer ?
#
loop_
_entity_poly.entity_id
_entity_poly.type
_entity_poly.pdbx_seq_one_letter_code
_entity_poly.pdbx_strand_id
1 'polypeptide(L)'
;MALGLTLEELILIYNVQFPVLQQNEDDTWYDTKGNIVFTCSKGLVGVGVDRPVWETIRNLKAGETYEHIITKSELYKGKKVTYHAPFDKCDRVEDYKRWWLK
;
A
#
# COMPACT_ATOMS: atom_id res chain seq x y z
N MET A 1 -18.13 -15.85 15.60
CA MET A 1 -16.91 -16.27 14.87
C MET A 1 -17.31 -17.22 13.75
N ALA A 2 -17.34 -16.76 12.49
CA ALA A 2 -17.97 -17.48 11.38
C ALA A 2 -17.12 -18.62 10.76
N LEU A 3 -15.86 -18.76 11.16
CA LEU A 3 -14.94 -19.77 10.61
C LEU A 3 -14.29 -20.68 11.68
N GLY A 4 -14.63 -20.51 12.97
CA GLY A 4 -14.05 -21.31 14.06
C GLY A 4 -12.53 -21.13 14.28
N LEU A 5 -11.90 -20.18 13.59
CA LEU A 5 -10.47 -19.89 13.69
C LEU A 5 -10.16 -19.03 14.92
N THR A 6 -8.96 -19.22 15.47
CA THR A 6 -8.31 -18.29 16.40
C THR A 6 -7.54 -17.20 15.64
N LEU A 7 -7.21 -16.10 16.33
CA LEU A 7 -6.38 -15.04 15.76
C LEU A 7 -5.01 -15.57 15.30
N GLU A 8 -4.41 -16.47 16.08
CA GLU A 8 -3.12 -17.09 15.77
C GLU A 8 -3.20 -17.94 14.50
N GLU A 9 -4.26 -18.74 14.34
CA GLU A 9 -4.48 -19.51 13.11
C GLU A 9 -4.70 -18.61 11.89
N LEU A 10 -5.44 -17.50 12.04
CA LEU A 10 -5.63 -16.55 10.95
C LEU A 10 -4.30 -15.91 10.52
N ILE A 11 -3.48 -15.47 11.47
CA ILE A 11 -2.15 -14.92 11.21
C ILE A 11 -1.24 -15.98 10.56
N LEU A 12 -1.30 -17.23 11.03
CA LEU A 12 -0.54 -18.34 10.45
C LEU A 12 -0.93 -18.61 9.00
N ILE A 13 -2.23 -18.65 8.70
CA ILE A 13 -2.74 -18.81 7.33
C ILE A 13 -2.21 -17.68 6.45
N TYR A 14 -2.29 -16.42 6.93
CA TYR A 14 -1.77 -15.27 6.20
C TYR A 14 -0.27 -15.43 5.87
N ASN A 15 0.54 -15.74 6.89
CA ASN A 15 1.99 -15.86 6.77
C ASN A 15 2.42 -16.98 5.81
N VAL A 16 1.73 -18.11 5.82
CA VAL A 16 2.12 -19.29 5.02
C VAL A 16 1.52 -19.27 3.61
N GLN A 17 0.24 -18.93 3.49
CA GLN A 17 -0.49 -19.13 2.23
C GLN A 17 -0.41 -17.94 1.28
N PHE A 18 -0.05 -16.75 1.78
CA PHE A 18 -0.09 -15.52 0.98
C PHE A 18 1.26 -14.78 0.89
N PRO A 19 2.39 -15.46 0.58
CA PRO A 19 3.71 -14.82 0.53
C PRO A 19 3.82 -13.73 -0.55
N VAL A 20 3.11 -13.89 -1.68
CA VAL A 20 3.10 -12.87 -2.75
C VAL A 20 2.31 -11.63 -2.33
N LEU A 21 1.23 -11.81 -1.56
CA LEU A 21 0.45 -10.68 -1.06
C LEU A 21 1.27 -9.89 -0.04
N GLN A 22 1.95 -10.58 0.89
CA GLN A 22 2.86 -9.96 1.85
C GLN A 22 3.92 -9.10 1.15
N GLN A 23 4.59 -9.65 0.11
CA GLN A 23 5.58 -8.88 -0.66
C GLN A 23 5.00 -7.62 -1.30
N ASN A 24 3.76 -7.70 -1.80
CA ASN A 24 3.08 -6.52 -2.35
C ASN A 24 2.78 -5.51 -1.26
N GLU A 25 2.27 -5.94 -0.10
CA GLU A 25 1.90 -5.06 1.00
C GLU A 25 3.11 -4.41 1.67
N ASP A 26 4.22 -5.13 1.82
CA ASP A 26 5.48 -4.64 2.38
C ASP A 26 6.09 -3.50 1.56
N ASP A 27 5.76 -3.43 0.27
CA ASP A 27 6.30 -2.46 -0.67
C ASP A 27 5.20 -1.73 -1.46
N THR A 28 4.04 -1.56 -0.84
CA THR A 28 2.96 -0.67 -1.29
C THR A 28 2.72 0.42 -0.26
N TRP A 29 2.83 1.67 -0.72
CA TRP A 29 2.78 2.85 0.13
C TRP A 29 1.61 3.73 -0.27
N TYR A 30 0.93 4.26 0.74
CA TYR A 30 -0.27 5.05 0.62
C TYR A 30 -0.04 6.47 1.14
N ASP A 31 -0.71 7.43 0.53
CA ASP A 31 -0.80 8.78 1.08
C ASP A 31 -1.87 8.87 2.17
N THR A 32 -1.92 10.00 2.87
CA THR A 32 -2.92 10.27 3.92
C THR A 32 -4.39 10.21 3.45
N LYS A 33 -4.63 10.20 2.13
CA LYS A 33 -5.96 10.09 1.52
C LYS A 33 -6.27 8.66 1.05
N GLY A 34 -5.34 7.71 1.19
CA GLY A 34 -5.48 6.33 0.76
C GLY A 34 -5.12 6.08 -0.71
N ASN A 35 -4.52 7.04 -1.41
CA ASN A 35 -4.01 6.82 -2.76
C ASN A 35 -2.71 6.01 -2.72
N ILE A 36 -2.56 5.04 -3.61
CA ILE A 36 -1.28 4.32 -3.79
C ILE A 36 -0.26 5.28 -4.41
N VAL A 37 0.77 5.61 -3.65
CA VAL A 37 1.89 6.45 -4.09
C VAL A 37 2.93 5.60 -4.80
N PHE A 38 3.17 4.39 -4.32
CA PHE A 38 4.11 3.44 -4.90
C PHE A 38 3.64 2.01 -4.64
N THR A 39 3.86 1.09 -5.58
CA THR A 39 3.61 -0.34 -5.40
C THR A 39 4.55 -1.18 -6.27
N CYS A 40 4.99 -2.32 -5.75
CA CYS A 40 5.71 -3.34 -6.53
C CYS A 40 4.78 -4.35 -7.23
N SER A 41 3.45 -4.24 -7.04
CA SER A 41 2.49 -5.21 -7.53
C SER A 41 2.43 -5.28 -9.06
N LYS A 42 2.65 -6.47 -9.61
CA LYS A 42 2.54 -6.75 -11.05
C LYS A 42 1.13 -6.58 -11.61
N GLY A 43 0.10 -6.59 -10.75
CA GLY A 43 -1.29 -6.36 -11.17
C GLY A 43 -1.66 -4.89 -11.31
N LEU A 44 -0.84 -3.97 -10.77
CA LEU A 44 -1.10 -2.53 -10.70
C LEU A 44 -0.03 -1.73 -11.45
N VAL A 45 0.45 -2.26 -12.57
CA VAL A 45 1.48 -1.59 -13.38
C VAL A 45 0.98 -0.22 -13.83
N GLY A 46 1.77 0.81 -13.54
CA GLY A 46 1.47 2.21 -13.89
C GLY A 46 0.58 2.95 -12.87
N VAL A 47 0.28 2.33 -11.73
CA VAL A 47 -0.27 3.01 -10.55
C VAL A 47 0.90 3.53 -9.70
N GLY A 48 0.76 4.76 -9.20
CA GLY A 48 1.79 5.40 -8.39
C GLY A 48 2.98 5.92 -9.20
N VAL A 49 4.03 6.30 -8.49
CA VAL A 49 5.31 6.75 -9.04
C VAL A 49 6.24 5.56 -9.29
N ASP A 50 7.30 5.77 -10.08
CA ASP A 50 8.34 4.77 -10.27
C ASP A 50 9.28 4.69 -9.07
N ARG A 51 9.93 3.53 -8.87
CA ARG A 51 10.85 3.30 -7.74
C ARG A 51 11.92 4.40 -7.57
N PRO A 52 12.59 4.91 -8.63
CA PRO A 52 13.57 5.99 -8.46
C PRO A 52 12.96 7.28 -7.91
N VAL A 53 11.71 7.59 -8.26
CA VAL A 53 10.98 8.74 -7.73
C VAL A 53 10.50 8.45 -6.31
N TRP A 54 10.05 7.23 -6.05
CA TRP A 54 9.65 6.82 -4.71
C TRP A 54 10.78 7.01 -3.69
N GLU A 55 12.01 6.57 -4.00
CA GLU A 55 13.14 6.72 -3.09
C GLU A 55 13.51 8.20 -2.80
N THR A 56 13.17 9.14 -3.68
CA THR A 56 13.39 10.57 -3.43
C THR A 56 12.29 11.19 -2.55
N ILE A 57 11.04 10.73 -2.69
CA ILE A 57 9.89 11.33 -1.99
C ILE A 57 9.49 10.58 -0.72
N ARG A 58 9.91 9.33 -0.51
CA ARG A 58 9.47 8.47 0.60
C ARG A 58 9.65 9.08 2.01
N ASN A 59 10.59 10.01 2.15
CA ASN A 59 10.93 10.66 3.42
C ASN A 59 10.30 12.05 3.58
N LEU A 60 9.38 12.44 2.71
CA LEU A 60 8.61 13.67 2.86
C LEU A 60 7.82 13.67 4.18
N LYS A 61 7.76 14.84 4.81
CA LYS A 61 7.14 15.04 6.12
C LYS A 61 5.66 15.42 5.98
N ALA A 62 4.95 15.32 7.10
CA ALA A 62 3.56 15.74 7.19
C ALA A 62 3.36 17.18 6.68
N GLY A 63 2.43 17.35 5.74
CA GLY A 63 2.13 18.63 5.10
C GLY A 63 2.84 18.87 3.77
N GLU A 64 3.84 18.07 3.43
CA GLU A 64 4.45 18.11 2.10
C GLU A 64 3.60 17.35 1.07
N THR A 65 3.63 17.83 -0.17
CA THR A 65 2.88 17.23 -1.27
C THR A 65 3.76 16.98 -2.47
N TYR A 66 3.50 15.89 -3.18
CA TYR A 66 4.18 15.57 -4.42
C TYR A 66 3.18 15.48 -5.57
N GLU A 67 3.45 16.19 -6.66
CA GLU A 67 2.62 16.16 -7.85
C GLU A 67 3.20 15.17 -8.87
N HIS A 68 2.38 14.22 -9.28
CA HIS A 68 2.73 13.20 -10.26
C HIS A 68 1.78 13.25 -11.44
N ILE A 69 2.34 13.18 -12.66
CA ILE A 69 1.55 13.02 -13.88
C ILE A 69 1.62 11.54 -14.27
N ILE A 70 0.47 10.89 -14.30
CA ILE A 70 0.39 9.47 -14.64
C ILE A 70 0.70 9.31 -16.14
N THR A 71 1.76 8.58 -16.47
CA THR A 71 2.18 8.36 -17.87
C THR A 71 1.94 6.93 -18.35
N LYS A 72 1.91 5.96 -17.43
CA LYS A 72 1.94 4.52 -17.75
C LYS A 72 0.58 3.84 -17.75
N SER A 73 -0.40 4.36 -17.02
CA SER A 73 -1.76 3.82 -17.04
C SER A 73 -2.46 4.25 -18.33
N GLU A 74 -3.03 3.30 -19.08
CA GLU A 74 -3.83 3.61 -20.27
C GLU A 74 -5.09 4.43 -19.93
N LEU A 75 -5.74 4.10 -18.81
CA LEU A 75 -6.99 4.74 -18.37
C LEU A 75 -6.77 6.15 -17.81
N TYR A 76 -5.64 6.38 -17.14
CA TYR A 76 -5.38 7.63 -16.40
C TYR A 76 -4.25 8.47 -16.99
N LYS A 77 -3.81 8.17 -18.20
CA LYS A 77 -2.70 8.86 -18.87
C LYS A 77 -2.94 10.38 -18.94
N GLY A 78 -1.95 11.16 -18.50
CA GLY A 78 -2.00 12.62 -18.49
C GLY A 78 -2.72 13.22 -17.30
N LYS A 79 -3.34 12.42 -16.44
CA LYS A 79 -3.97 12.91 -15.20
C LYS A 79 -2.89 13.32 -14.21
N LYS A 80 -3.05 14.52 -13.64
CA LYS A 80 -2.23 15.02 -12.54
C LYS A 80 -2.84 14.55 -11.21
N VAL A 81 -2.01 13.95 -10.36
CA VAL A 81 -2.37 13.50 -9.01
C VAL A 81 -1.44 14.17 -8.01
N THR A 82 -2.00 14.61 -6.89
CA THR A 82 -1.25 15.22 -5.79
C THR A 82 -1.28 14.26 -4.61
N TYR A 83 -0.11 13.73 -4.24
CA TYR A 83 0.06 12.86 -3.08
C TYR A 83 0.40 13.69 -1.84
N HIS A 84 -0.12 13.27 -0.68
CA HIS A 84 0.01 13.97 0.59
C HIS A 84 0.78 13.15 1.63
N ALA A 85 1.97 13.61 2.01
CA ALA A 85 2.79 12.97 3.03
C ALA A 85 2.22 13.20 4.46
N PRO A 86 2.55 12.34 5.46
CA PRO A 86 3.47 11.21 5.38
C PRO A 86 2.87 10.03 4.61
N PHE A 87 3.75 9.14 4.14
CA PHE A 87 3.35 7.92 3.48
C PHE A 87 3.39 6.76 4.46
N ASP A 88 2.37 5.91 4.40
CA ASP A 88 2.22 4.77 5.30
C ASP A 88 2.00 3.48 4.53
N LYS A 89 2.27 2.35 5.18
CA LYS A 89 2.08 1.02 4.62
C LYS A 89 1.03 0.26 5.44
N CYS A 90 0.42 -0.73 4.80
CA CYS A 90 -0.54 -1.60 5.48
C CYS A 90 0.20 -2.55 6.43
N ASP A 91 -0.18 -2.60 7.71
CA ASP A 91 0.19 -3.68 8.62
C ASP A 91 -1.02 -4.57 8.88
N ARG A 92 -1.15 -5.59 8.03
CA ARG A 92 -2.30 -6.49 8.05
C ARG A 92 -2.40 -7.30 9.35
N VAL A 93 -1.28 -7.61 10.00
CA VAL A 93 -1.27 -8.38 11.24
C VAL A 93 -1.80 -7.53 12.39
N GLU A 94 -1.35 -6.27 12.47
CA GLU A 94 -1.88 -5.32 13.45
C GLU A 94 -3.36 -5.00 13.18
N ASP A 95 -3.76 -4.90 11.91
CA ASP A 95 -5.18 -4.77 11.55
C ASP A 95 -5.98 -5.97 12.06
N TYR A 96 -5.53 -7.20 11.81
CA TYR A 96 -6.19 -8.38 12.38
C TYR A 96 -6.33 -8.28 13.90
N LYS A 97 -5.25 -7.97 14.63
CA LYS A 97 -5.29 -7.82 16.09
C LYS A 97 -6.30 -6.75 16.53
N ARG A 98 -6.30 -5.59 15.88
CA ARG A 98 -7.17 -4.45 16.20
C ARG A 98 -8.65 -4.78 16.00
N TRP A 99 -8.98 -5.47 14.92
CA TRP A 99 -10.37 -5.77 14.57
C TRP A 99 -10.88 -7.07 15.21
N TRP A 100 -10.00 -8.01 15.56
CA TRP A 100 -10.38 -9.27 16.19
C TRP A 100 -10.89 -9.12 17.63
N LEU A 101 -10.48 -8.05 18.32
CA LEU A 101 -10.92 -7.73 19.69
C LEU A 101 -12.22 -6.90 19.74
N LYS A 102 -12.79 -6.53 18.59
CA LYS A 102 -14.06 -5.80 18.48
C LYS A 102 -15.22 -6.74 18.25
#